data_AF-A0A701XIQ9-F1
#
_entry.id   AF-A0A701XIQ9-F1
#
_cell.length_a   1.000
_cell.length_b   1.000
_cell.length_c   1.000
_cell.angle_alpha   90.00
_cell.angle_beta   90.00
_cell.angle_gamma   90.00
#
_symmetry.space_group_name_H-M   'P 1'
#
loop_
_entity.id
_entity.type
_entity.pdbx_description
1 polymer ?
#
loop_
_entity_poly.entity_id
_entity_poly.type
_entity_poly.pdbx_seq_one_letter_code
_entity_poly.pdbx_strand_id
1 'polypeptide(L)'
;MSRNFTVSACQYIVTEINTFEDFITKVRILLNKSQGADVVIFPELFTIELFTLLKKWQERPISHLTLIDQFTDAYKQLFQQEAKERGQFIIAGSHLEQTG
;
A
#
# COMPACT_ATOMS: atom_id res chain seq x y z
N MET A 1 -28.81 -19.12 -6.74
CA MET A 1 -28.18 -19.01 -5.40
C MET A 1 -27.47 -17.69 -5.31
N SER A 2 -27.75 -16.87 -4.30
CA SER A 2 -26.96 -15.67 -4.00
C SER A 2 -25.64 -16.09 -3.34
N ARG A 3 -24.53 -15.50 -3.76
CA ARG A 3 -23.22 -15.66 -3.10
C ARG A 3 -23.02 -14.47 -2.17
N ASN A 4 -22.84 -14.72 -0.88
CA ASN A 4 -22.47 -13.69 0.07
C ASN A 4 -20.99 -13.34 -0.12
N PHE A 5 -20.67 -12.06 0.05
CA PHE A 5 -19.33 -11.54 -0.15
C PHE A 5 -19.07 -10.42 0.86
N THR A 6 -17.89 -10.45 1.47
CA THR A 6 -17.49 -9.54 2.53
C THR A 6 -16.37 -8.63 2.07
N VAL A 7 -16.50 -7.33 2.36
CA VAL A 7 -15.54 -6.31 1.95
C VAL A 7 -15.05 -5.56 3.17
N SER A 8 -13.74 -5.38 3.27
CA SER A 8 -13.10 -4.51 4.25
C SER A 8 -12.44 -3.33 3.53
N ALA A 9 -12.81 -2.10 3.91
CA ALA A 9 -12.19 -0.88 3.41
C ALA A 9 -11.22 -0.34 4.47
N CYS A 10 -9.94 -0.24 4.12
CA CYS A 10 -8.89 0.23 5.01
C CYS A 10 -8.87 1.77 5.03
N GLN A 11 -8.79 2.33 6.23
CA GLN A 11 -8.52 3.75 6.46
C GLN A 11 -7.33 3.87 7.42
N TYR A 12 -6.47 4.84 7.15
CA TYR A 12 -5.28 5.10 7.96
C TYR A 12 -4.89 6.58 7.91
N ILE A 13 -3.98 6.97 8.80
CA ILE A 13 -3.36 8.29 8.81
C ILE A 13 -1.99 8.15 8.16
N VAL A 14 -1.68 9.06 7.23
CA VAL A 14 -0.36 9.16 6.61
C VAL A 14 0.66 9.62 7.66
N THR A 15 1.73 8.86 7.84
CA THR A 15 2.83 9.15 8.76
C THR A 15 4.16 9.02 8.05
N GLU A 16 5.18 9.70 8.56
CA GLU A 16 6.56 9.47 8.14
C GLU A 16 6.99 8.03 8.47
N ILE A 17 7.72 7.43 7.53
CA ILE A 17 8.40 6.13 7.69
C ILE A 17 9.89 6.31 7.41
N ASN A 18 10.71 5.46 8.03
CA ASN A 18 12.17 5.55 7.93
C ASN A 18 12.76 4.40 7.09
N THR A 19 12.02 3.31 6.95
CA THR A 19 12.42 2.14 6.15
C THR A 19 11.24 1.59 5.36
N PHE A 20 11.54 0.78 4.33
CA PHE A 20 10.49 0.01 3.64
C PHE A 20 9.83 -1.04 4.56
N GLU A 21 10.55 -1.53 5.58
CA GLU A 21 9.99 -2.46 6.57
C GLU A 21 8.90 -1.81 7.44
N ASP A 22 9.00 -0.51 7.71
CA ASP A 22 7.94 0.25 8.39
C ASP A 22 6.64 0.24 7.56
N PHE A 23 6.78 0.39 6.24
CA PHE A 23 5.65 0.30 5.29
C PHE A 23 5.04 -1.11 5.28
N ILE A 24 5.86 -2.16 5.20
CA ILE A 24 5.42 -3.56 5.29
C ILE A 24 4.66 -3.80 6.60
N THR A 25 5.20 -3.33 7.71
CA THR A 25 4.59 -3.46 9.04
C THR A 25 3.21 -2.80 9.07
N LYS A 26 3.07 -1.60 8.53
CA LYS A 26 1.78 -0.90 8.43
C LYS A 26 0.77 -1.66 7.57
N VAL A 27 1.18 -2.14 6.39
CA VAL A 27 0.35 -2.96 5.50
C VAL A 27 -0.17 -4.19 6.25
N ARG A 28 0.71 -4.94 6.92
CA ARG A 28 0.34 -6.14 7.67
C ARG A 28 -0.60 -5.85 8.84
N ILE A 29 -0.40 -4.74 9.56
CA ILE A 29 -1.32 -4.32 10.63
C ILE A 29 -2.73 -4.06 10.08
N LEU A 30 -2.85 -3.39 8.94
CA LEU A 30 -4.13 -3.13 8.30
C LEU A 30 -4.78 -4.43 7.81
N LEU A 31 -4.02 -5.32 7.17
CA LEU A 31 -4.51 -6.62 6.70
C LEU A 31 -4.93 -7.55 7.84
N ASN A 32 -4.24 -7.52 8.98
CA ASN A 32 -4.61 -8.30 10.16
C ASN A 32 -5.96 -7.87 10.72
N LYS A 33 -6.30 -6.58 10.64
CA LYS A 33 -7.62 -6.07 11.05
C LYS A 33 -8.75 -6.44 10.08
N SER A 34 -8.42 -6.81 8.84
CA SER A 34 -9.36 -7.27 7.83
C SER A 34 -9.46 -8.79 7.70
N GLN A 35 -8.98 -9.53 8.69
CA GLN A 35 -9.04 -11.00 8.67
C GLN A 35 -10.49 -11.48 8.55
N GLY A 36 -10.72 -12.42 7.62
CA GLY A 36 -12.04 -12.99 7.35
C GLY A 36 -12.85 -12.28 6.26
N ALA A 37 -12.39 -11.14 5.73
CA ALA A 37 -12.99 -10.51 4.56
C ALA A 37 -12.56 -11.23 3.26
N ASP A 38 -13.45 -11.31 2.26
CA ASP A 38 -13.12 -11.84 0.93
C ASP A 38 -12.28 -10.85 0.13
N VAL A 39 -12.61 -9.56 0.22
CA VAL A 39 -11.86 -8.44 -0.39
C VAL A 39 -11.42 -7.43 0.64
N VAL A 40 -10.18 -6.96 0.50
CA VAL A 40 -9.63 -5.84 1.25
C VAL A 40 -9.26 -4.71 0.28
N ILE A 41 -9.65 -3.48 0.60
CA ILE A 41 -9.45 -2.31 -0.26
C ILE A 41 -8.62 -1.25 0.47
N PHE A 42 -7.46 -0.93 -0.09
CA PHE A 42 -6.62 0.18 0.34
C PHE A 42 -6.98 1.46 -0.45
N PRO A 43 -6.77 2.64 0.15
CA PRO A 43 -7.20 3.91 -0.44
C PRO A 43 -6.30 4.38 -1.59
N GLU A 44 -6.75 5.46 -2.23
CA GLU A 44 -5.96 6.22 -3.19
C GLU A 44 -4.66 6.76 -2.56
N LEU A 45 -3.58 6.77 -3.33
CA LEU A 45 -2.23 7.22 -2.97
C LEU A 45 -1.72 6.60 -1.66
N PHE A 46 -2.10 5.35 -1.41
CA PHE A 46 -1.69 4.60 -0.22
C PHE A 46 -0.16 4.56 -0.04
N THR A 47 0.57 4.59 -1.15
CA THR A 47 2.04 4.51 -1.20
C THR A 47 2.75 5.85 -0.99
N ILE A 48 2.04 6.95 -0.71
CA ILE A 48 2.63 8.29 -0.57
C ILE A 48 3.71 8.37 0.52
N GLU A 49 3.63 7.54 1.56
CA GLU A 49 4.62 7.46 2.63
C GLU A 49 6.01 7.02 2.13
N LEU A 50 6.09 6.28 1.02
CA LEU A 50 7.37 5.89 0.43
C LEU A 50 8.21 7.11 0.01
N PHE A 51 7.57 8.27 -0.19
CA PHE A 51 8.27 9.52 -0.45
C PHE A 51 9.21 9.93 0.69
N THR A 52 8.89 9.58 1.95
CA THR A 52 9.75 9.93 3.10
C THR A 52 11.05 9.13 3.14
N LEU A 53 11.15 8.06 2.34
CA LEU A 53 12.39 7.29 2.17
C LEU A 53 13.38 7.97 1.19
N LEU A 54 12.95 9.00 0.46
CA LEU A 54 13.83 9.73 -0.45
C LEU A 54 14.78 10.63 0.35
N LYS A 55 16.05 10.71 -0.11
CA LYS A 55 17.02 11.62 0.49
C LYS A 55 16.51 13.06 0.47
N LYS A 56 16.55 13.73 1.63
CA LYS A 56 16.08 15.12 1.83
C LYS A 56 14.64 15.32 1.36
N TRP A 57 13.75 14.36 1.66
CA TRP A 57 12.36 14.38 1.17
C TRP A 57 11.62 15.67 1.55
N GLN A 58 11.90 16.26 2.72
CA GLN A 58 11.26 17.51 3.17
C GLN A 58 11.59 18.72 2.27
N GLU A 59 12.74 18.69 1.58
CA GLU A 59 13.18 19.76 0.68
C GLU A 59 12.66 19.54 -0.75
N ARG A 60 12.05 18.39 -1.06
CA ARG A 60 11.64 18.04 -2.42
C ARG A 60 10.27 18.65 -2.75
N PRO A 61 10.09 19.19 -3.98
CA PRO A 61 8.79 19.65 -4.43
C PRO A 61 7.82 18.47 -4.64
N ILE A 62 6.52 18.75 -4.58
CA ILE A 62 5.44 17.77 -4.82
C ILE A 62 5.53 17.14 -6.21
N SER A 63 6.08 17.85 -7.20
CA SER A 63 6.33 17.30 -8.54
C SER A 63 7.26 16.08 -8.54
N HIS A 64 8.03 15.86 -7.48
CA HIS A 64 8.88 14.68 -7.31
C HIS A 64 8.15 13.48 -6.70
N LEU A 65 6.85 13.56 -6.41
CA LEU A 65 6.10 12.42 -5.88
C LEU A 65 6.18 11.19 -6.78
N THR A 66 6.33 11.35 -8.10
CA THR A 66 6.53 10.25 -9.05
C THR A 66 7.83 9.47 -8.84
N LEU A 67 8.79 9.97 -8.05
CA LEU A 67 10.00 9.23 -7.71
C LEU A 67 9.72 8.01 -6.82
N ILE A 68 8.53 7.91 -6.21
CA ILE A 68 8.14 6.70 -5.48
C ILE A 68 8.01 5.47 -6.40
N ASP A 69 7.96 5.67 -7.71
CA ASP A 69 7.99 4.62 -8.73
C ASP A 69 9.21 3.68 -8.59
N GLN A 70 10.31 4.14 -7.99
CA GLN A 70 11.45 3.28 -7.67
C GLN A 70 11.13 2.13 -6.70
N PHE A 71 9.96 2.17 -6.04
CA PHE A 71 9.46 1.14 -5.13
C PHE A 71 8.36 0.26 -5.75
N THR A 72 7.97 0.47 -7.01
CA THR A 72 6.86 -0.21 -7.70
C THR A 72 6.95 -1.73 -7.55
N ASP A 73 8.11 -2.32 -7.85
CA ASP A 73 8.29 -3.77 -7.80
C ASP A 73 8.20 -4.33 -6.38
N ALA A 74 8.83 -3.66 -5.40
CA ALA A 74 8.79 -4.08 -4.00
C ALA A 74 7.36 -4.00 -3.44
N TYR A 75 6.62 -2.94 -3.78
CA TYR A 75 5.22 -2.76 -3.42
C TYR A 75 4.32 -3.85 -4.05
N LYS A 76 4.48 -4.14 -5.35
CA LYS A 76 3.73 -5.18 -6.06
C LYS A 76 4.02 -6.57 -5.45
N GLN A 77 5.29 -6.88 -5.19
CA GLN A 77 5.69 -8.16 -4.59
C GLN A 77 5.09 -8.35 -3.19
N LEU A 78 5.14 -7.32 -2.34
CA LEU A 78 4.52 -7.35 -1.01
C LEU A 78 3.03 -7.74 -1.08
N PHE A 79 2.24 -7.02 -1.87
CA PHE A 79 0.81 -7.26 -1.93
C PHE A 79 0.44 -8.58 -2.63
N GLN A 80 1.23 -9.02 -3.61
CA GLN A 80 1.06 -10.35 -4.21
C GLN A 80 1.31 -11.47 -3.19
N GLN A 81 2.36 -11.34 -2.38
CA GLN A 81 2.67 -12.30 -1.32
C GLN A 81 1.57 -12.32 -0.26
N GLU A 82 1.18 -11.17 0.25
CA GLU A 82 0.13 -11.07 1.28
C GLU A 82 -1.22 -11.59 0.78
N ALA A 83 -1.60 -11.34 -0.47
CA ALA A 83 -2.83 -11.87 -1.06
C ALA A 83 -2.81 -13.41 -1.12
N LYS A 84 -1.68 -13.99 -1.53
CA LYS A 84 -1.50 -15.45 -1.61
C LYS A 84 -1.51 -16.11 -0.24
N GLU A 85 -0.77 -15.55 0.73
CA GLU A 85 -0.66 -16.10 2.08
C GLU A 85 -1.97 -16.04 2.85
N ARG A 86 -2.77 -14.99 2.63
CA ARG A 86 -4.04 -14.77 3.33
C ARG A 86 -5.24 -15.41 2.63
N GLY A 87 -5.10 -15.77 1.36
CA GLY A 87 -6.22 -16.23 0.54
C GLY A 87 -7.30 -15.16 0.33
N GLN A 88 -6.89 -13.88 0.32
CA GLN A 88 -7.78 -12.72 0.16
C GLN A 88 -7.52 -12.03 -1.18
N PHE A 89 -8.56 -11.44 -1.77
CA PHE A 89 -8.39 -10.49 -2.87
C PHE A 89 -8.02 -9.12 -2.29
N ILE A 90 -6.88 -8.56 -2.66
CA ILE A 90 -6.42 -7.27 -2.12
C ILE A 90 -6.35 -6.24 -3.25
N ILE A 91 -7.16 -5.19 -3.14
CA ILE A 91 -7.04 -3.97 -3.95
C ILE A 91 -6.04 -3.08 -3.22
N ALA A 92 -4.79 -3.08 -3.66
CA ALA A 92 -3.63 -2.55 -2.95
C ALA A 92 -3.51 -1.01 -2.92
N GLY A 93 -4.60 -0.28 -3.23
CA GLY A 93 -4.60 1.17 -3.36
C GLY A 93 -3.93 1.64 -4.65
N SER A 94 -3.82 2.96 -4.82
CA SER A 94 -3.11 3.51 -5.99
C SER A 94 -1.67 3.89 -5.68
N HIS A 95 -0.84 3.77 -6.72
CA HIS A 95 0.58 4.05 -6.74
C HIS A 95 0.90 4.90 -7.97
N LEU A 96 1.83 5.85 -7.84
CA LEU A 96 2.28 6.66 -8.96
C LEU A 96 3.44 5.96 -9.65
N GLU A 97 3.26 5.63 -10.92
CA GLU A 97 4.31 5.11 -11.80
C GLU A 97 4.69 6.19 -12.82
N GLN A 98 5.96 6.25 -13.22
CA GLN A 98 6.35 7.11 -14.33
C GLN A 98 5.99 6.41 -15.65
N THR A 99 5.32 7.13 -16.55
CA THR A 99 5.04 6.64 -17.91
C THR A 99 6.06 7.27 -18.85
N GLY A 100 6.70 6.43 -19.66
CA GLY A 100 7.65 6.84 -20.69
C GLY A 100 6.98 7.33 -21.97
#